data_AF-A0A2A3LJT5-F1
#
_entry.id   AF-A0A2A3LJT5-F1
#
_cell.length_a   1.000
_cell.length_b   1.000
_cell.length_c   1.000
_cell.angle_alpha   90.00
_cell.angle_beta   90.00
_cell.angle_gamma   90.00
#
_symmetry.space_group_name_H-M   'P 1'
#
loop_
_entity.id
_entity.type
_entity.pdbx_description
1 polymer ?
#
loop_
_entity_poly.entity_id
_entity_poly.type
_entity_poly.pdbx_seq_one_letter_code
_entity_poly.pdbx_strand_id
1 'polypeptide(L)'
;MRTTVVGLVTPHLLRVVDLAHEAQKGVNVNFHLQDAVSRSMADMADQFNAPVLSAAYVEGLQNFAAQAPRAQVEYIGVLQAAAEAARRLRRD
;
A
#
# COMPACT_ATOMS: atom_id res chain seq x y z
N MET A 1 2.84 -25.54 -2.97
CA MET A 1 3.78 -24.40 -3.03
C MET A 1 3.43 -23.44 -1.92
N ARG A 2 4.38 -23.04 -1.07
CA ARG A 2 4.12 -22.18 0.11
C ARG A 2 4.25 -20.73 -0.34
N THR A 3 3.19 -20.14 -0.88
CA THR A 3 3.19 -18.72 -1.23
C THR A 3 3.40 -17.94 0.08
N THR A 4 4.56 -17.30 0.22
CA THR A 4 4.89 -16.55 1.42
C THR A 4 4.09 -15.25 1.41
N VAL A 5 3.75 -14.74 2.61
CA VAL A 5 3.08 -13.44 2.79
C VAL A 5 3.78 -12.34 1.99
N VAL A 6 5.13 -12.37 1.94
CA VAL A 6 5.94 -11.48 1.12
C VAL A 6 5.57 -11.56 -0.37
N GLY A 7 5.54 -12.76 -0.96
CA GLY A 7 5.20 -12.93 -2.37
C GLY A 7 3.79 -12.48 -2.75
N LEU A 8 2.85 -12.48 -1.80
CA LEU A 8 1.48 -12.00 -2.01
C LEU A 8 1.33 -10.50 -1.79
N VAL A 9 2.09 -9.90 -0.87
CA VAL A 9 1.94 -8.49 -0.50
C VAL A 9 2.87 -7.57 -1.30
N THR A 10 4.08 -8.03 -1.66
CA THR A 10 5.09 -7.22 -2.36
C THR A 10 4.59 -6.59 -3.66
N PRO A 11 3.85 -7.28 -4.55
CA PRO A 11 3.34 -6.66 -5.77
C PRO A 11 2.43 -5.45 -5.50
N HIS A 12 1.59 -5.55 -4.46
CA HIS A 12 0.69 -4.46 -4.06
C HIS A 12 1.45 -3.28 -3.46
N LEU A 13 2.52 -3.55 -2.68
CA LEU A 13 3.38 -2.50 -2.13
C LEU A 13 4.12 -1.75 -3.22
N LEU A 14 4.74 -2.46 -4.17
CA LEU A 14 5.48 -1.83 -5.27
C LEU A 14 4.58 -0.93 -6.11
N ARG A 15 3.34 -1.35 -6.39
CA ARG A 15 2.39 -0.51 -7.12
C ARG A 15 2.09 0.81 -6.42
N VAL A 16 1.97 0.81 -5.09
CA VAL A 16 1.75 2.06 -4.34
C VAL A 16 3.03 2.91 -4.28
N VAL A 17 4.20 2.26 -4.16
CA VAL A 17 5.50 2.94 -4.23
C VAL A 17 5.68 3.64 -5.58
N ASP A 18 5.29 3.02 -6.69
CA ASP A 18 5.34 3.65 -8.02
C ASP A 18 4.45 4.90 -8.09
N LEU A 19 3.23 4.83 -7.56
CA LEU A 19 2.35 5.99 -7.46
C LEU A 19 2.93 7.10 -6.58
N ALA A 20 3.60 6.74 -5.48
CA ALA A 20 4.27 7.71 -4.63
C ALA A 20 5.44 8.41 -5.36
N HIS A 21 6.19 7.70 -6.21
CA HIS A 21 7.21 8.30 -7.06
C HIS A 21 6.62 9.25 -8.11
N GLU A 22 5.48 8.90 -8.71
CA GLU A 22 4.79 9.80 -9.65
C GLU A 22 4.25 11.05 -8.95
N ALA A 23 3.71 10.91 -7.73
CA ALA A 23 3.30 12.06 -6.92
C ALA A 23 4.47 13.00 -6.60
N GLN A 24 5.64 12.45 -6.31
CA GLN A 24 6.86 13.23 -6.06
C GLN A 24 7.28 14.06 -7.29
N LYS A 25 6.87 13.66 -8.50
CA LYS A 25 7.08 14.40 -9.75
C LYS A 25 5.97 15.42 -10.04
N GLY A 26 5.00 15.57 -9.14
CA GLY A 26 3.85 16.48 -9.28
C GLY A 26 2.63 15.87 -9.98
N VAL A 27 2.60 14.56 -10.22
CA VAL A 27 1.43 13.89 -10.82
C VAL A 27 0.32 13.73 -9.76
N ASN A 28 -0.91 14.07 -10.12
CA ASN A 28 -2.06 13.79 -9.25
C ASN A 28 -2.41 12.30 -9.29
N VAL A 29 -2.06 11.57 -8.22
CA VAL A 29 -2.27 10.12 -8.11
C VAL A 29 -3.45 9.72 -7.24
N ASN A 30 -4.24 10.66 -6.69
CA ASN A 30 -5.25 10.33 -5.67
C ASN A 30 -6.26 9.26 -6.12
N PHE A 31 -6.78 9.39 -7.34
CA PHE A 31 -7.71 8.40 -7.89
C PHE A 31 -7.05 7.03 -8.07
N HIS A 32 -5.84 7.01 -8.65
CA HIS A 32 -5.08 5.79 -8.86
C HIS A 32 -4.67 5.11 -7.55
N LEU A 33 -4.38 5.89 -6.52
CA LEU A 33 -4.05 5.41 -5.18
C LEU A 33 -5.24 4.71 -4.54
N GLN A 34 -6.42 5.34 -4.56
CA GLN A 34 -7.64 4.77 -3.99
C GLN A 34 -8.04 3.47 -4.72
N ASP A 35 -7.99 3.46 -6.06
CA ASP A 35 -8.25 2.25 -6.85
C ASP A 35 -7.23 1.15 -6.55
N ALA A 36 -5.94 1.47 -6.51
CA ALA A 36 -4.89 0.50 -6.23
C ALA A 36 -5.02 -0.12 -4.83
N VAL A 37 -5.29 0.69 -3.80
CA VAL A 37 -5.48 0.22 -2.42
C VAL A 37 -6.74 -0.65 -2.32
N SER A 38 -7.85 -0.21 -2.93
CA SER A 38 -9.12 -0.95 -2.89
C SER A 38 -8.99 -2.32 -3.54
N ARG A 39 -8.38 -2.39 -4.74
CA ARG A 39 -8.12 -3.67 -5.42
C ARG A 39 -7.19 -4.56 -4.63
N SER A 40 -6.11 -4.00 -4.07
CA SER A 40 -5.17 -4.78 -3.26
C SER A 40 -5.84 -5.39 -2.03
N MET A 41 -6.71 -4.62 -1.35
CA MET A 41 -7.48 -5.12 -0.22
C MET A 41 -8.49 -6.21 -0.63
N ALA A 42 -9.15 -6.06 -1.78
CA ALA A 42 -10.04 -7.08 -2.32
C ALA A 42 -9.29 -8.38 -2.69
N ASP A 43 -8.18 -8.25 -3.42
CA ASP A 43 -7.34 -9.38 -3.84
C ASP A 43 -6.80 -10.17 -2.63
N MET A 44 -6.48 -9.46 -1.53
CA MET A 44 -6.07 -10.10 -0.27
C MET A 44 -7.25 -10.68 0.51
N ALA A 45 -8.45 -10.10 0.43
CA ALA A 45 -9.65 -10.61 1.10
C ALA A 45 -10.07 -12.00 0.57
N ASP A 46 -9.80 -12.27 -0.71
CA ASP A 46 -10.08 -13.55 -1.35
C ASP A 46 -9.11 -14.68 -0.95
N GLN A 47 -8.06 -14.37 -0.17
CA GLN A 47 -7.07 -15.35 0.27
C GLN A 47 -7.43 -15.97 1.63
N PHE A 48 -7.06 -17.23 1.82
CA PHE A 48 -7.31 -17.96 3.07
C PHE A 48 -6.65 -17.33 4.31
N ASN A 49 -5.63 -16.49 4.12
CA ASN A 49 -4.89 -15.76 5.15
C ASN A 49 -5.12 -14.24 5.09
N ALA A 50 -6.29 -13.79 4.60
CA ALA A 50 -6.65 -12.39 4.44
C ALA A 50 -6.31 -11.45 5.61
N PRO A 51 -6.55 -11.81 6.90
CA PRO A 51 -6.18 -10.94 8.02
C PRO A 51 -4.67 -10.71 8.14
N VAL A 52 -3.87 -11.75 7.84
CA VAL A 52 -2.41 -11.67 7.89
C VAL A 52 -1.88 -10.84 6.72
N LEU A 53 -2.43 -11.03 5.52
CA LEU A 53 -2.01 -10.30 4.32
C LEU A 53 -2.33 -8.81 4.43
N SER A 54 -3.56 -8.46 4.82
CA SER A 54 -3.98 -7.06 4.98
C SER A 54 -3.19 -6.34 6.08
N ALA A 55 -2.85 -7.02 7.18
CA ALA A 55 -1.97 -6.47 8.21
C ALA A 55 -0.55 -6.22 7.68
N ALA A 56 0.04 -7.21 7.00
CA ALA A 56 1.38 -7.08 6.41
C ALA A 56 1.45 -6.01 5.32
N TYR A 57 0.39 -5.81 4.54
CA TYR A 57 0.30 -4.73 3.56
C TYR A 57 0.31 -3.35 4.21
N VAL A 58 -0.54 -3.14 5.22
CA VAL A 58 -0.56 -1.89 6.00
C VAL A 58 0.80 -1.63 6.63
N GLU A 59 1.39 -2.64 7.29
CA GLU A 59 2.70 -2.52 7.93
C GLU A 59 3.80 -2.18 6.91
N GLY A 60 3.79 -2.84 5.74
CA GLY A 60 4.71 -2.56 4.65
C GLY A 60 4.67 -1.09 4.20
N LEU A 61 3.48 -0.55 3.97
CA LEU A 61 3.30 0.86 3.57
C LEU A 61 3.87 1.82 4.62
N GLN A 62 3.64 1.54 5.90
CA GLN A 62 4.17 2.36 6.99
C GLN A 62 5.70 2.27 7.09
N ASN A 63 6.26 1.08 6.90
CA ASN A 63 7.71 0.87 6.91
C ASN A 63 8.39 1.61 5.76
N PHE A 64 7.82 1.58 4.55
CA PHE A 64 8.32 2.38 3.44
C PHE A 64 8.25 3.89 3.73
N ALA A 65 7.17 4.37 4.34
CA ALA A 65 7.04 5.77 4.72
C ALA A 65 8.07 6.17 5.79
N ALA A 66 8.35 5.29 6.76
CA ALA A 66 9.31 5.54 7.84
C ALA A 66 10.78 5.52 7.36
N GLN A 67 11.08 4.73 6.33
CA GLN A 67 12.43 4.60 5.75
C GLN A 67 12.73 5.65 4.67
N ALA A 68 11.70 6.32 4.14
CA ALA A 68 11.87 7.33 3.10
C ALA A 68 12.66 8.55 3.62
N PRO A 69 13.51 9.18 2.77
CA PRO A 69 14.15 10.45 3.11
C PRO A 69 13.11 11.52 3.44
N ARG A 70 13.29 12.23 4.56
CA ARG A 70 12.35 13.27 5.05
C ARG A 70 12.06 14.40 4.05
N ALA A 71 12.93 14.59 3.06
CA ALA A 71 12.75 15.58 2.00
C ALA A 71 11.67 15.19 0.97
N GLN A 72 11.26 13.91 0.91
CA GLN A 72 10.26 13.40 -0.03
C GLN A 72 8.86 13.45 0.58
N VAL A 73 8.37 14.67 0.81
CA VAL A 73 7.12 14.90 1.56
C VAL A 73 5.91 14.30 0.84
N GLU A 74 5.82 14.48 -0.47
CA GLU A 74 4.73 13.97 -1.31
C GLU A 74 4.73 12.44 -1.35
N TYR A 75 5.89 11.82 -1.54
CA TYR A 75 6.06 10.37 -1.49
C TYR A 75 5.60 9.79 -0.15
N ILE A 76 6.08 10.36 0.96
CA ILE A 76 5.71 9.93 2.32
C ILE A 76 4.20 10.09 2.53
N GLY A 77 3.64 11.22 2.09
CA GLY A 77 2.21 11.51 2.20
C GLY A 77 1.35 10.49 1.46
N VAL A 78 1.74 10.09 0.25
CA VAL A 78 1.04 9.05 -0.52
C VAL A 78 1.06 7.70 0.20
N LEU A 79 2.22 7.28 0.71
CA LEU A 79 2.34 6.01 1.43
C LEU A 79 1.50 6.00 2.71
N GLN A 80 1.49 7.11 3.46
CA GLN A 80 0.69 7.25 4.67
C GLN A 80 -0.81 7.25 4.33
N ALA A 81 -1.22 7.98 3.30
CA ALA A 81 -2.61 8.00 2.84
C ALA A 81 -3.09 6.61 2.39
N ALA A 82 -2.24 5.84 1.71
CA ALA A 82 -2.52 4.46 1.33
C ALA A 82 -2.70 3.57 2.57
N ALA A 83 -1.81 3.69 3.55
CA ALA A 83 -1.89 2.91 4.79
C ALA A 83 -3.17 3.22 5.57
N GLU A 84 -3.57 4.49 5.64
CA GLU A 84 -4.84 4.91 6.26
C GLU A 84 -6.06 4.36 5.51
N ALA A 85 -6.07 4.46 4.18
CA ALA A 85 -7.16 3.93 3.37
C ALA A 85 -7.31 2.41 3.56
N ALA A 86 -6.21 1.66 3.49
CA ALA A 86 -6.21 0.22 3.74
C ALA A 86 -6.70 -0.14 5.15
N ARG A 87 -6.33 0.65 6.17
CA ARG A 87 -6.81 0.46 7.54
C ARG A 87 -8.30 0.69 7.70
N ARG A 88 -8.88 1.65 6.99
CA ARG A 88 -10.34 1.90 6.98
C ARG A 88 -11.06 0.71 6.36
N LEU A 89 -10.63 0.27 5.19
CA LEU A 89 -11.20 -0.89 4.49
C LEU A 89 -11.11 -2.20 5.27
N ARG A 90 -10.11 -2.36 6.16
CA ARG A 90 -10.01 -3.55 7.04
C ARG A 90 -11.01 -3.54 8.20
N ARG A 91 -11.54 -2.37 8.56
CA ARG A 91 -12.49 -2.22 9.68
C ARG A 91 -13.95 -2.36 9.22
N ASP A 92 -14.21 -2.15 7.94
CA ASP A 92 -15.50 -2.33 7.28
C ASP A 92 -15.70 -3.81 6.91
#